data_AF-A0AAN2CAE2-F1
#
_entry.id   AF-A0AAN2CAE2-F1
#
_cell.length_a   1.000
_cell.length_b   1.000
_cell.length_c   1.000
_cell.angle_alpha   90.00
_cell.angle_beta   90.00
_cell.angle_gamma   90.00
#
_symmetry.space_group_name_H-M   'P 1'
#
loop_
_entity.id
_entity.type
_entity.pdbx_description
1 polymer ?
#
loop_
_entity_poly.entity_id
_entity_poly.type
_entity_poly.pdbx_seq_one_letter_code
_entity_poly.pdbx_strand_id
1 'polypeptide(L)'
;MLTGVLAAGWFGADLTITESPTAPSGITSHFFGALRVDALRDVAAFKRDIDRELRAIKDGARAPGQDRIFVAGEIEHENELAFAATASRS
;
A
#
# COMPACT_ATOMS: atom_id res chain seq x y z
N MET A 1 10.86 4.53 12.98
CA MET A 1 11.34 5.94 12.99
C MET A 1 10.21 6.93 12.72
N LEU A 2 9.57 6.89 11.54
CA LEU A 2 8.46 7.80 11.20
C LEU A 2 7.23 7.64 12.10
N THR A 3 6.83 6.40 12.39
CA THR A 3 5.71 6.07 13.28
C THR A 3 6.09 5.95 14.76
N GLY A 4 7.36 6.13 15.11
CA GLY A 4 7.85 6.03 16.50
C GLY A 4 8.33 7.39 16.95
N VAL A 5 9.65 7.59 16.88
CA VAL A 5 10.33 8.84 17.24
C VAL A 5 9.67 10.10 16.67
N LEU A 6 9.39 10.17 15.37
CA LEU A 6 8.85 11.38 14.75
C LEU A 6 7.39 11.65 15.17
N ALA A 7 6.58 10.61 15.32
CA ALA A 7 5.18 10.71 15.71
C ALA A 7 4.98 10.77 17.23
N ALA A 8 6.06 10.88 18.01
CA ALA A 8 6.06 10.75 19.47
C ALA A 8 5.42 9.43 19.98
N GLY A 9 5.52 8.37 19.19
CA GLY A 9 5.09 7.01 19.52
C GLY A 9 6.16 6.21 20.26
N TRP A 10 5.79 5.03 20.74
CA TRP A 10 6.74 4.09 21.34
C TRP A 10 7.69 3.49 20.30
N PHE A 11 8.95 3.27 20.68
CA PHE A 11 9.99 2.73 19.80
C PHE A 11 11.02 1.91 20.58
N GLY A 12 11.72 1.00 19.91
CA GLY A 12 12.76 0.20 20.55
C GLY A 12 12.21 -0.69 21.67
N ALA A 13 12.93 -0.75 22.79
CA ALA A 13 12.56 -1.56 23.94
C ALA A 13 11.29 -1.08 24.66
N ASP A 14 10.83 0.15 24.41
CA ASP A 14 9.60 0.71 24.99
C ASP A 14 8.35 0.22 24.25
N LEU A 15 8.49 -0.46 23.10
CA LEU A 15 7.37 -1.08 22.40
C LEU A 15 6.92 -2.33 23.17
N THR A 16 6.06 -2.14 24.17
CA THR A 16 5.47 -3.24 24.92
C THR A 16 4.32 -3.85 24.10
N ILE A 17 4.61 -4.91 23.35
CA ILE A 17 3.58 -5.70 22.69
C ILE A 17 2.95 -6.61 23.74
N THR A 18 2.02 -6.08 24.53
CA THR A 18 1.08 -6.94 25.26
C THR A 18 -0.14 -7.12 24.36
N GLU A 19 -0.17 -8.22 23.63
CA GLU A 19 -1.39 -8.71 22.98
C GLU A 19 -2.28 -9.31 24.07
N SER A 20 -3.06 -8.46 24.75
CA SER A 20 -4.14 -8.88 25.63
C SER A 20 -5.41 -8.12 25.22
N PRO A 21 -6.59 -8.79 25.20
CA PRO A 21 -7.88 -8.12 25.00
C PRO A 21 -8.15 -6.99 25.99
N THR A 22 -7.45 -6.97 27.13
CA THR A 22 -7.56 -5.97 28.19
C THR A 22 -6.36 -5.03 28.28
N ALA A 23 -5.31 -5.24 27.48
CA ALA A 23 -4.22 -4.30 27.44
C ALA A 23 -4.68 -3.02 26.74
N PRO A 24 -4.33 -1.83 27.25
CA PRO A 24 -4.44 -0.65 26.43
C PRO A 24 -3.61 -0.91 25.18
N SER A 25 -4.26 -0.94 24.02
CA SER A 25 -3.58 -1.00 22.72
C SER A 25 -2.44 0.01 22.79
N GLY A 26 -1.19 -0.47 22.77
CA GLY A 26 -0.01 0.38 22.93
C GLY A 26 -0.11 1.59 22.00
N ILE A 27 0.50 2.72 22.37
CA ILE A 27 0.37 4.00 21.65
C ILE A 27 0.59 3.76 20.15
N THR A 28 -0.52 3.64 19.41
CA THR A 28 -0.50 3.28 18.00
C THR A 28 -0.27 4.57 17.25
N SER A 29 0.92 4.71 16.70
CA SER A 29 1.36 5.93 16.06
C SER A 29 1.47 5.70 14.57
N HIS A 30 0.92 6.62 13.79
CA HIS A 30 0.86 6.54 12.34
C HIS A 30 1.59 7.72 11.70
N PHE A 31 2.08 7.51 10.49
CA PHE A 31 2.68 8.55 9.67
C PHE A 31 2.02 8.52 8.30
N PHE A 32 1.59 9.69 7.83
CA PHE A 32 1.01 9.87 6.51
C PHE A 32 1.86 10.86 5.73
N GLY A 33 2.38 10.42 4.58
CA GLY A 33 3.13 11.25 3.65
C GLY A 33 2.34 11.49 2.38
N ALA A 34 2.26 12.74 1.93
CA ALA A 34 1.71 13.11 0.63
C ALA A 34 2.74 13.93 -0.15
N LEU A 35 3.06 13.47 -1.36
CA LEU A 35 3.96 14.16 -2.27
C LEU A 35 3.17 14.82 -3.39
N ARG A 36 3.40 16.10 -3.60
CA ARG A 36 2.84 16.85 -4.72
C ARG A 36 3.66 16.60 -5.99
N VAL A 37 3.12 15.78 -6.89
CA VAL A 37 3.81 15.40 -8.14
C VAL A 37 4.11 16.62 -9.02
N ASP A 38 3.17 17.57 -9.11
CA ASP A 38 3.28 18.80 -9.90
C ASP A 38 4.40 19.74 -9.44
N ALA A 39 4.81 19.64 -8.17
CA ALA A 39 5.96 20.37 -7.63
C ALA A 39 7.31 19.77 -8.06
N LEU A 40 7.32 18.54 -8.58
CA LEU A 40 8.53 17.81 -8.98
C LEU A 40 8.64 17.69 -10.50
N ARG A 41 7.53 17.48 -11.21
CA ARG A 41 7.48 17.31 -12.66
C ARG A 41 6.06 17.41 -13.21
N ASP A 42 5.94 17.47 -14.54
CA ASP A 42 4.64 17.39 -15.22
C ASP A 42 3.87 16.11 -14.84
N VAL A 43 2.61 16.29 -14.43
CA VAL A 43 1.75 15.21 -13.92
C VAL A 43 1.38 14.25 -15.04
N ALA A 44 1.12 14.75 -16.25
CA ALA A 44 0.74 13.89 -17.37
C ALA A 44 1.91 13.00 -17.80
N ALA A 45 3.13 13.55 -17.86
CA ALA A 45 4.35 12.81 -18.11
C ALA A 45 4.63 11.77 -17.02
N PHE A 46 4.45 12.13 -15.75
CA PHE A 46 4.59 11.19 -14.64
C PHE A 46 3.64 9.99 -14.79
N LYS A 47 2.35 10.22 -15.04
CA LYS A 47 1.37 9.15 -15.23
C LYS A 47 1.73 8.24 -16.41
N ARG A 48 2.11 8.82 -17.56
CA ARG A 48 2.56 8.04 -18.73
C ARG A 48 3.77 7.17 -18.44
N ASP A 49 4.70 7.67 -17.64
CA ASP A 49 5.90 6.93 -17.25
C ASP A 49 5.57 5.77 -16.31
N ILE A 50 4.70 5.99 -15.31
CA ILE A 50 4.18 4.93 -14.44
C ILE A 50 3.45 3.87 -15.28
N ASP A 51 2.56 4.26 -16.21
CA ASP A 51 1.87 3.31 -17.08
C ASP A 51 2.85 2.46 -17.92
N ARG A 52 3.94 3.08 -18.40
CA ARG A 52 4.98 2.37 -19.15
C ARG A 52 5.71 1.37 -18.25
N GLU A 53 6.06 1.77 -17.03
CA GLU A 53 6.73 0.92 -16.05
C GLU A 53 5.86 -0.27 -15.64
N LEU A 54 4.59 -0.02 -15.31
CA LEU A 54 3.64 -1.08 -14.94
C LEU A 54 3.46 -2.10 -16.06
N ARG A 55 3.36 -1.65 -17.32
CA ARG A 55 3.32 -2.56 -18.48
C ARG A 55 4.59 -3.40 -18.59
N ALA A 56 5.76 -2.78 -18.47
CA ALA A 56 7.03 -3.49 -18.52
C ALA A 56 7.15 -4.58 -17.43
N ILE A 57 6.64 -4.31 -16.23
CA ILE A 57 6.58 -5.31 -15.15
C ILE A 57 5.67 -6.48 -15.55
N LYS A 58 4.47 -6.20 -16.08
CA LYS A 58 3.50 -7.22 -16.47
C LYS A 58 3.98 -8.10 -17.63
N ASP A 59 4.75 -7.51 -18.54
CA ASP A 59 5.36 -8.19 -19.70
C ASP A 59 6.68 -8.87 -19.35
N GLY A 60 7.14 -8.77 -18.10
CA GLY A 60 8.37 -9.38 -17.61
C GLY A 60 8.34 -10.92 -17.64
N ALA A 61 9.53 -11.52 -17.57
CA ALA A 61 9.68 -12.96 -17.50
C ALA A 61 9.00 -13.50 -16.23
N ARG A 62 8.08 -14.45 -16.42
CA ARG A 62 7.33 -15.08 -15.34
C ARG A 62 8.19 -16.14 -14.66
N ALA A 63 8.04 -16.28 -13.36
CA ALA A 63 8.62 -17.41 -12.63
C ALA A 63 7.96 -18.73 -13.10
N PRO A 64 8.69 -19.86 -13.06
CA PRO A 64 8.11 -21.17 -13.40
C PRO A 64 6.84 -21.45 -12.61
N GLY A 65 5.79 -21.90 -13.30
CA GLY A 65 4.49 -22.21 -12.68
C GLY A 65 3.61 -21.01 -12.35
N GLN A 66 3.94 -19.80 -12.83
CA GLN A 66 3.13 -18.59 -12.64
C GLN A 66 2.53 -18.10 -13.97
N ASP A 67 1.22 -17.85 -13.95
CA ASP A 67 0.47 -17.47 -15.16
C ASP A 67 0.44 -15.97 -15.42
N ARG A 68 0.66 -15.12 -14.41
CA ARG A 68 0.67 -13.66 -14.56
C ARG A 68 1.48 -12.96 -13.48
N ILE A 69 1.94 -11.75 -13.77
CA ILE A 69 2.58 -10.84 -12.80
C ILE A 69 1.56 -9.77 -12.44
N PHE A 70 1.36 -9.54 -11.15
CA PHE A 70 0.49 -8.48 -10.65
C PHE A 70 1.32 -7.25 -10.28
N VAL A 71 0.72 -6.08 -10.46
CA VAL A 71 1.25 -4.83 -9.91
C VAL A 71 0.53 -4.46 -8.62
N ALA A 72 1.15 -3.62 -7.80
CA ALA A 72 0.57 -3.17 -6.53
C ALA A 72 -0.81 -2.55 -6.76
N GLY A 73 -1.81 -2.99 -5.98
CA GLY A 73 -3.20 -2.54 -6.07
C GLY A 73 -4.08 -3.29 -7.07
N GLU A 74 -3.52 -4.11 -7.97
CA GLU A 74 -4.31 -4.83 -8.98
C GLU A 74 -5.24 -5.88 -8.34
N ILE A 75 -4.75 -6.63 -7.36
CA ILE A 75 -5.51 -7.67 -6.66
C ILE A 75 -6.65 -7.03 -5.84
N GLU A 76 -6.34 -5.95 -5.12
CA GLU A 76 -7.32 -5.22 -4.33
C GLU A 76 -8.41 -4.61 -5.23
N HIS A 77 -8.03 -4.08 -6.40
CA HIS A 77 -8.99 -3.56 -7.37
C HIS A 77 -9.91 -4.66 -7.94
N GLU A 78 -9.34 -5.82 -8.30
CA GLU A 78 -10.14 -6.98 -8.74
C GLU A 78 -11.14 -7.42 -7.65
N ASN A 79 -10.69 -7.46 -6.39
CA ASN A 79 -11.53 -7.82 -5.24
C ASN A 79 -12.63 -6.78 -4.98
N GLU A 80 -12.33 -5.49 -5.10
CA GLU A 80 -13.30 -4.41 -4.93
C GLU A 80 -14.41 -4.50 -5.99
N LEU A 81 -14.06 -4.77 -7.26
CA LEU A 81 -15.02 -4.99 -8.33
C LEU A 81 -15.90 -6.23 -8.08
N ALA A 82 -15.30 -7.34 -7.61
CA ALA A 82 -16.04 -8.56 -7.29
C ALA A 82 -17.02 -8.35 -6.12
N PHE A 83 -16.58 -7.60 -5.10
CA PHE A 83 -17.43 -7.24 -3.96
C PHE A 83 -18.61 -6.36 -4.41
N ALA A 84 -18.34 -5.30 -5.18
CA ALA A 84 -19.39 -4.41 -5.70
C ALA A 84 -20.42 -5.15 -6.57
N ALA A 85 -19.96 -6.08 -7.41
CA ALA A 85 -20.84 -6.90 -8.25
C ALA A 85 -21.72 -7.87 -7.45
N THR A 86 -21.24 -8.33 -6.28
CA THR A 86 -22.00 -9.20 -5.38
C THR A 86 -23.02 -8.39 -4.56
N ALA A 87 -22.63 -7.21 -4.07
CA ALA A 87 -23.51 -6.32 -3.30
C ALA A 87 -24.66 -5.74 -4.14
N SER A 88 -24.48 -5.54 -5.45
CA SER A 88 -25.57 -5.10 -6.35
C SER A 88 -26.62 -6.19 -6.66
N ARG A 89 -26.38 -7.45 -6.23
CA ARG A 89 -27.29 -8.59 -6.46
C ARG A 89 -28.13 -8.95 -5.22
N SER A 90 -27.94 -8.28 -4.09
CA SER A 90 -28.73 -8.41 -2.84
C SER A 90 -29.63 -7.22 -2.63
#